data_AF-W0I8X2-F1
#
_entry.id   AF-W0I8X2-F1
#
_cell.length_a   1.000
_cell.length_b   1.000
_cell.length_c   1.000
_cell.angle_alpha   90.00
_cell.angle_beta   90.00
_cell.angle_gamma   90.00
#
_symmetry.space_group_name_H-M   'P 1'
#
loop_
_entity.id
_entity.type
_entity.pdbx_description
1 polymer ?
#
loop_
_entity_poly.entity_id
_entity_poly.type
_entity_poly.pdbx_seq_one_letter_code
_entity_poly.pdbx_strand_id
1 'polypeptide(L)'
;MNELIVNFLIWALIVVSLTSIWLYLSKKFGDEEKKKALIPAVIVILTMGYIMGWAVSKENLATAFATLIVGALIIQLYYSSLRRKGYVLEDERTLRIEEISARRTLQVFIITLAFIVIYLSVAQQRNPALRDAFILAEVLLAAVMLLHMAFRAYYSRVM
;
A
#
# COMPACT_ATOMS: atom_id res chain seq x y z
N MET A 1 -23.04 -3.76 22.43
CA MET A 1 -22.66 -2.98 21.24
C MET A 1 -21.93 -3.93 20.30
N ASN A 2 -22.38 -4.08 19.05
CA ASN A 2 -21.85 -5.11 18.15
C ASN A 2 -20.34 -4.90 17.91
N GLU A 3 -19.49 -5.91 18.07
CA GLU A 3 -18.03 -5.77 17.87
C GLU A 3 -17.68 -5.21 16.48
N LEU A 4 -18.49 -5.54 15.47
CA LEU A 4 -18.41 -4.97 14.13
C LEU A 4 -18.58 -3.44 14.10
N ILE A 5 -19.48 -2.89 14.91
CA ILE A 5 -19.74 -1.45 14.99
C ILE A 5 -18.56 -0.75 15.67
N VAL A 6 -18.00 -1.36 16.72
CA VAL A 6 -16.81 -0.83 17.41
C VAL A 6 -15.61 -0.80 16.47
N ASN A 7 -15.32 -1.90 15.76
CA ASN A 7 -14.20 -1.97 14.81
C ASN A 7 -14.37 -1.00 13.63
N PHE A 8 -15.59 -0.83 13.14
CA PHE A 8 -15.87 0.16 12.10
C PHE A 8 -15.64 1.60 12.57
N LEU A 9 -16.05 1.93 13.80
CA LEU A 9 -15.81 3.25 14.39
C LEU A 9 -14.32 3.52 14.60
N ILE A 10 -13.55 2.54 15.08
CA ILE A 10 -12.10 2.64 15.23
C ILE A 10 -11.44 2.89 13.86
N TRP A 11 -11.82 2.11 12.84
CA TRP A 11 -11.33 2.30 11.49
C TRP A 11 -11.65 3.69 10.94
N ALA A 12 -12.89 4.16 11.09
CA ALA A 12 -13.31 5.48 10.62
C ALA A 12 -12.50 6.60 11.30
N LEU A 13 -12.24 6.47 12.60
CA LEU A 13 -11.45 7.43 13.37
C LEU A 13 -9.98 7.45 12.93
N ILE A 14 -9.40 6.29 12.62
CA ILE A 14 -8.04 6.18 12.04
C ILE A 14 -8.00 6.86 10.67
N VAL A 15 -8.95 6.60 9.78
CA VAL A 15 -8.97 7.20 8.43
C VAL A 15 -9.12 8.71 8.51
N VAL A 16 -10.06 9.21 9.32
CA VAL A 16 -10.29 10.65 9.48
C VAL A 16 -9.07 11.33 10.09
N SER A 17 -8.44 10.75 11.12
CA SER A 17 -7.24 11.33 11.74
C SER A 17 -6.04 11.35 10.78
N LEU A 18 -5.75 10.24 10.08
CA LEU A 18 -4.64 10.17 9.12
C LEU A 18 -4.84 11.13 7.95
N THR A 19 -6.03 11.19 7.38
CA THR A 19 -6.33 12.11 6.27
C THR A 19 -6.26 13.57 6.72
N SER A 20 -6.70 13.89 7.93
CA SER A 20 -6.59 15.24 8.51
C SER A 20 -5.15 15.64 8.77
N ILE A 21 -4.32 14.75 9.33
CA ILE A 21 -2.88 14.97 9.54
C ILE A 21 -2.18 15.18 8.18
N TRP A 22 -2.53 14.37 7.18
CA TRP A 22 -1.96 14.47 5.85
C TRP A 22 -2.33 15.79 5.16
N LEU A 23 -3.58 16.24 5.29
CA LEU A 23 -4.03 17.55 4.80
C LEU A 23 -3.33 18.71 5.51
N TYR A 24 -3.13 18.61 6.82
CA TYR A 24 -2.38 19.61 7.58
C TYR A 24 -0.92 19.70 7.13
N LEU A 25 -0.26 18.56 6.93
CA LEU A 25 1.10 18.50 6.39
C LEU A 25 1.15 18.95 4.92
N SER A 26 0.13 18.70 4.11
CA SER A 26 0.13 19.13 2.70
C SER A 26 0.12 20.66 2.58
N LYS A 27 -0.69 21.34 3.40
CA LYS A 27 -0.81 22.80 3.47
C LYS A 27 0.50 23.49 3.84
N LYS A 28 1.34 22.85 4.66
CA LYS A 28 2.63 23.40 5.11
C LYS A 28 3.72 23.39 4.02
N PHE A 29 3.60 22.53 2.99
CA PHE A 29 4.68 22.25 2.02
C PHE A 29 4.39 22.71 0.58
N GLY A 30 3.34 23.52 0.34
CA GLY A 30 3.14 24.26 -0.92
C GLY A 30 2.68 23.45 -2.15
N ASP A 31 2.46 22.14 -2.04
CA ASP A 31 2.09 21.26 -3.16
C ASP A 31 0.66 20.69 -2.96
N GLU A 32 -0.30 21.59 -2.73
CA GLU A 32 -1.64 21.24 -2.25
C GLU A 32 -2.47 20.40 -3.24
N GLU A 33 -2.45 20.73 -4.54
CA GLU A 33 -3.31 20.06 -5.53
C GLU A 33 -2.88 18.61 -5.78
N LYS A 34 -1.57 18.37 -5.95
CA LYS A 34 -1.03 17.01 -6.13
C LYS A 34 -1.28 16.14 -4.90
N LYS A 35 -1.14 16.70 -3.70
CA LYS A 35 -1.36 15.97 -2.44
C LYS A 35 -2.84 15.70 -2.18
N LYS A 36 -3.75 16.62 -2.51
CA LYS A 36 -5.20 16.39 -2.44
C LYS A 36 -5.65 15.29 -3.41
N ALA A 37 -5.06 15.23 -4.60
CA ALA A 37 -5.30 14.18 -5.58
C ALA A 37 -4.85 12.78 -5.12
N LEU A 38 -4.06 12.65 -4.05
CA LEU A 38 -3.65 11.34 -3.51
C LEU A 38 -4.58 10.83 -2.41
N ILE A 39 -5.45 11.68 -1.85
CA ILE A 39 -6.32 11.33 -0.72
C ILE A 39 -7.19 10.10 -1.02
N PRO A 40 -7.86 9.99 -2.18
CA PRO A 40 -8.68 8.81 -2.48
C PRO A 40 -7.86 7.51 -2.53
N ALA A 41 -6.63 7.56 -3.05
CA ALA A 41 -5.74 6.40 -3.06
C ALA A 41 -5.36 5.96 -1.64
N VAL A 42 -5.06 6.91 -0.76
CA VAL A 42 -4.75 6.63 0.66
C VAL A 42 -5.95 5.99 1.37
N ILE A 43 -7.16 6.48 1.12
CA ILE A 43 -8.39 5.89 1.69
C ILE A 43 -8.54 4.44 1.23
N VAL A 44 -8.31 4.16 -0.06
CA VAL A 44 -8.36 2.78 -0.59
C VAL A 44 -7.30 1.89 0.05
N ILE A 45 -6.08 2.37 0.28
CA ILE A 45 -5.03 1.59 0.96
C ILE A 45 -5.42 1.28 2.41
N LEU A 46 -6.00 2.25 3.13
CA LEU A 46 -6.45 2.05 4.51
C LEU A 46 -7.65 1.09 4.60
N THR A 47 -8.60 1.16 3.66
CA THR A 47 -9.70 0.17 3.59
C THR A 47 -9.16 -1.22 3.28
N MET A 48 -8.23 -1.34 2.34
CA MET A 48 -7.58 -2.62 2.03
C MET A 48 -6.92 -3.23 3.26
N GLY A 49 -6.13 -2.45 4.00
CA GLY A 49 -5.45 -2.93 5.21
C GLY A 49 -6.43 -3.45 6.26
N TYR A 50 -7.54 -2.73 6.48
CA TYR A 50 -8.59 -3.15 7.41
C TYR A 50 -9.28 -4.45 6.99
N ILE A 51 -9.74 -4.53 5.73
CA ILE A 51 -10.41 -5.72 5.19
C ILE A 51 -9.45 -6.92 5.18
N MET A 52 -8.19 -6.69 4.83
CA MET A 52 -7.14 -7.71 4.84
C MET A 52 -6.92 -8.27 6.25
N GLY A 53 -6.70 -7.40 7.24
CA GLY A 53 -6.51 -7.83 8.63
C GLY A 53 -7.72 -8.59 9.17
N TRP A 54 -8.93 -8.15 8.84
CA TRP A 54 -10.15 -8.88 9.16
C TRP A 54 -10.21 -10.25 8.47
N ALA A 55 -9.91 -10.34 7.18
CA ALA A 55 -9.91 -11.60 6.42
C ALA A 55 -8.90 -12.62 6.98
N VAL A 56 -7.69 -12.16 7.33
CA VAL A 56 -6.65 -12.99 7.95
C VAL A 56 -7.08 -13.49 9.33
N SER A 57 -7.76 -12.66 10.13
CA SER A 57 -8.29 -13.07 11.44
C SER A 57 -9.41 -14.12 11.36
N LYS A 58 -10.06 -14.25 10.21
CA LYS A 58 -11.08 -15.27 9.92
C LYS A 58 -10.54 -16.47 9.15
N GLU A 59 -9.22 -16.57 8.99
CA GLU A 59 -8.55 -17.58 8.14
C GLU A 59 -9.07 -17.63 6.69
N ASN A 60 -9.67 -16.53 6.22
CA ASN A 60 -10.29 -16.48 4.91
C ASN A 60 -9.31 -15.96 3.86
N LEU A 61 -8.52 -16.90 3.35
CA LEU A 61 -7.49 -16.66 2.35
C LEU A 61 -8.09 -16.13 1.03
N ALA A 62 -9.28 -16.57 0.64
CA ALA A 62 -9.94 -16.09 -0.58
C ALA A 62 -10.28 -14.60 -0.49
N THR A 63 -10.86 -14.15 0.63
CA THR A 63 -11.15 -12.73 0.85
C THR A 63 -9.87 -11.89 0.97
N ALA A 64 -8.81 -12.43 1.57
CA ALA A 64 -7.52 -11.74 1.65
C ALA A 64 -6.93 -11.47 0.26
N PHE A 65 -6.83 -12.50 -0.60
CA PHE A 65 -6.35 -12.33 -1.98
C PHE A 65 -7.27 -11.45 -2.83
N ALA A 66 -8.59 -11.60 -2.70
CA ALA A 66 -9.55 -10.74 -3.38
C ALA A 66 -9.34 -9.26 -3.01
N THR A 67 -9.11 -8.97 -1.74
CA THR A 67 -8.84 -7.61 -1.26
C THR A 67 -7.57 -7.03 -1.88
N LEU A 68 -6.49 -7.82 -1.96
CA LEU A 68 -5.25 -7.39 -2.61
C LEU A 68 -5.48 -7.05 -4.09
N ILE A 69 -6.10 -7.97 -4.83
CA ILE A 69 -6.28 -7.85 -6.28
C ILE A 69 -7.22 -6.69 -6.61
N VAL A 70 -8.40 -6.66 -5.98
CA VAL A 70 -9.40 -5.62 -6.23
C VAL A 70 -8.86 -4.25 -5.82
N GLY A 71 -8.21 -4.16 -4.66
CA GLY A 71 -7.62 -2.91 -4.20
C GLY A 71 -6.50 -2.40 -5.11
N ALA A 72 -5.60 -3.28 -5.57
CA ALA A 72 -4.57 -2.93 -6.54
C ALA A 72 -5.17 -2.44 -7.87
N LEU A 73 -6.24 -3.09 -8.36
CA LEU A 73 -6.95 -2.67 -9.57
C LEU A 73 -7.60 -1.30 -9.40
N ILE A 74 -8.27 -1.04 -8.27
CA ILE A 74 -8.89 0.27 -7.99
C ILE A 74 -7.82 1.37 -7.98
N ILE A 75 -6.71 1.13 -7.30
CA ILE A 75 -5.58 2.09 -7.24
C ILE A 75 -5.01 2.33 -8.64
N GLN A 76 -4.80 1.27 -9.43
CA GLN A 76 -4.28 1.37 -10.78
C GLN A 76 -5.21 2.17 -11.71
N LEU A 77 -6.51 1.91 -11.64
CA LEU A 77 -7.54 2.64 -12.40
C LEU A 77 -7.60 4.11 -11.97
N TYR A 78 -7.49 4.37 -10.67
CA TYR A 78 -7.46 5.73 -10.13
C TYR A 78 -6.26 6.52 -10.65
N TYR A 79 -5.05 5.95 -10.55
CA TYR A 79 -3.84 6.58 -11.09
C TYR A 79 -3.89 6.77 -12.60
N SER A 80 -4.44 5.81 -13.34
CA SER A 80 -4.67 5.94 -14.79
C SER A 80 -5.62 7.10 -15.11
N SER A 81 -6.70 7.27 -14.33
CA SER A 81 -7.62 8.40 -14.46
C SER A 81 -6.93 9.73 -14.17
N LEU A 82 -6.10 9.81 -13.12
CA LEU A 82 -5.32 11.01 -12.82
C LEU A 82 -4.36 11.38 -13.95
N ARG A 83 -3.66 10.40 -14.53
CA ARG A 83 -2.78 10.61 -15.68
C ARG A 83 -3.55 11.16 -16.89
N ARG A 84 -4.73 10.62 -17.19
CA ARG A 84 -5.60 11.13 -18.28
C ARG A 84 -6.05 12.57 -18.05
N LYS A 85 -6.17 13.01 -16.79
CA LYS A 85 -6.52 14.39 -16.41
C LYS A 85 -5.33 15.35 -16.41
N GLY A 86 -4.15 14.92 -16.84
CA GLY A 86 -2.95 15.76 -16.91
C GLY A 86 -2.17 15.87 -15.59
N TYR A 87 -2.49 15.07 -14.57
CA TYR A 87 -1.68 15.04 -13.35
C TYR A 87 -0.37 14.30 -13.59
N VAL A 88 0.73 15.05 -13.65
CA VAL A 88 2.10 14.51 -13.69
C VAL A 88 2.54 14.17 -12.26
N LEU A 89 2.37 12.89 -11.91
CA LEU A 89 2.71 12.32 -10.59
C LEU A 89 4.16 11.79 -10.52
N GLU A 90 4.79 11.59 -11.67
CA GLU A 90 6.17 11.12 -11.81
C GLU A 90 6.91 12.07 -12.75
N ASP A 91 8.09 12.55 -12.34
CA ASP A 91 8.93 13.40 -13.17
C ASP A 91 9.64 12.55 -14.23
N GLU A 92 9.56 12.96 -15.50
CA GLU A 92 10.18 12.30 -16.65
C GLU A 92 11.70 12.20 -16.52
N ARG A 93 12.32 13.07 -15.73
CA ARG A 93 13.76 13.01 -15.40
C ARG A 93 14.15 11.73 -14.66
N THR A 94 13.21 11.11 -13.95
CA THR A 94 13.37 9.86 -13.16
C THR A 94 13.15 8.58 -13.99
N LEU A 95 13.06 8.67 -15.31
CA LEU A 95 12.70 7.56 -16.20
C LEU A 95 13.77 7.33 -17.26
N ARG A 96 15.01 6.98 -16.84
CA ARG A 96 15.96 6.34 -17.78
C ARG A 96 15.55 4.89 -18.05
N ILE A 97 15.91 4.37 -19.22
CA ILE A 97 15.53 3.02 -19.68
C ILE A 97 15.96 1.91 -18.68
N GLU A 98 17.17 2.01 -18.10
CA GLU A 98 17.65 1.09 -17.06
C GLU A 98 16.83 1.18 -15.76
N GLU A 99 16.28 2.35 -15.47
CA GLU A 99 15.45 2.58 -14.29
C GLU A 99 14.05 2.00 -14.46
N ILE A 100 13.55 1.92 -15.70
CA ILE A 100 12.26 1.30 -16.02
C ILE A 100 12.31 -0.21 -15.82
N SER A 101 13.36 -0.89 -16.29
CA SER A 101 13.52 -2.33 -16.10
C SER A 101 13.69 -2.68 -14.63
N ALA A 102 14.54 -1.95 -13.89
CA ALA A 102 14.71 -2.11 -12.45
C ALA A 102 13.39 -1.89 -11.68
N ARG A 103 12.61 -0.87 -12.06
CA ARG A 103 11.30 -0.59 -11.46
C ARG A 103 10.30 -1.71 -11.70
N ARG A 104 10.26 -2.28 -12.92
CA ARG A 104 9.36 -3.40 -13.22
C ARG A 104 9.75 -4.66 -12.45
N THR A 105 11.03 -4.98 -12.36
CA THR A 105 11.52 -6.09 -11.55
C THR A 105 11.13 -5.91 -10.09
N LEU A 106 11.32 -4.72 -9.53
CA LEU A 106 10.94 -4.41 -8.16
C LEU A 106 9.43 -4.51 -7.94
N GLN A 107 8.61 -4.03 -8.88
CA GLN A 107 7.14 -4.18 -8.80
C GLN A 107 6.72 -5.64 -8.77
N VAL A 108 7.24 -6.46 -9.68
CA VAL A 108 6.93 -7.90 -9.70
C VAL A 108 7.38 -8.55 -8.40
N PHE A 109 8.60 -8.24 -7.93
CA PHE A 109 9.12 -8.78 -6.69
C PHE A 109 8.26 -8.42 -5.47
N ILE A 110 7.87 -7.15 -5.32
CA ILE A 110 6.99 -6.70 -4.23
C ILE A 110 5.63 -7.39 -4.30
N ILE A 111 5.05 -7.53 -5.50
CA ILE A 111 3.76 -8.23 -5.69
C ILE A 111 3.91 -9.69 -5.27
N THR A 112 4.91 -10.41 -5.78
CA THR A 112 5.15 -11.80 -5.42
C THR A 112 5.33 -11.97 -3.91
N LEU A 113 6.10 -11.08 -3.28
CA LEU A 113 6.34 -11.12 -1.85
C LEU A 113 5.07 -10.82 -1.03
N ALA A 114 4.23 -9.88 -1.48
CA ALA A 114 2.92 -9.63 -0.88
C ALA A 114 2.01 -10.86 -0.93
N PHE A 115 2.00 -11.60 -2.05
CA PHE A 115 1.26 -12.87 -2.15
C PHE A 115 1.78 -13.92 -1.17
N ILE A 116 3.10 -14.05 -1.02
CA ILE A 116 3.74 -14.97 -0.06
C ILE A 116 3.35 -14.61 1.38
N VAL A 117 3.44 -13.33 1.75
CA VAL A 117 3.09 -12.85 3.09
C VAL A 117 1.62 -13.12 3.40
N ILE A 118 0.70 -12.87 2.45
CA ILE A 118 -0.72 -13.16 2.64
C ILE A 118 -0.95 -14.65 2.87
N TYR A 119 -0.37 -15.51 2.02
CA TYR A 119 -0.48 -16.95 2.17
C TYR A 119 0.03 -17.41 3.54
N LEU A 120 1.24 -16.99 3.90
CA LEU A 120 1.89 -17.38 5.16
C LEU A 120 1.15 -16.83 6.39
N SER A 121 0.52 -15.66 6.31
CA SER A 121 -0.23 -15.06 7.42
C SER A 121 -1.40 -15.93 7.90
N VAL A 122 -2.01 -16.67 6.97
CA VAL A 122 -3.07 -17.64 7.26
C VAL A 122 -2.48 -19.03 7.52
N ALA A 123 -1.51 -19.46 6.73
CA ALA A 123 -0.93 -20.81 6.85
C ALA A 123 -0.24 -21.03 8.20
N GLN A 124 0.42 -20.01 8.77
CA GLN A 124 1.08 -20.12 10.09
C GLN A 124 0.10 -20.36 11.25
N GLN A 125 -1.17 -19.96 11.09
CA GLN A 125 -2.19 -20.18 12.12
C GLN A 125 -2.55 -21.67 12.24
N ARG A 126 -2.46 -22.39 11.12
CA ARG A 126 -2.73 -23.83 11.04
C ARG A 126 -1.49 -24.68 11.29
N ASN A 127 -0.31 -24.18 10.90
CA ASN A 127 0.97 -24.84 11.10
C ASN A 127 1.98 -23.87 11.73
N PRO A 128 2.20 -23.94 13.06
CA PRO A 128 3.12 -23.04 13.76
C PRO A 128 4.57 -23.10 13.26
N ALA A 129 4.99 -24.19 12.61
CA ALA A 129 6.34 -24.30 12.03
C ALA A 129 6.59 -23.28 10.91
N LEU A 130 5.54 -22.70 10.33
CA LEU A 130 5.65 -21.67 9.27
C LEU A 130 5.82 -20.24 9.82
N ARG A 131 5.78 -20.05 11.15
CA ARG A 131 5.85 -18.72 11.77
C ARG A 131 7.15 -17.98 11.44
N ASP A 132 8.29 -18.67 11.48
CA ASP A 132 9.59 -18.05 11.18
C ASP A 132 9.68 -17.63 9.71
N ALA A 133 9.13 -18.45 8.80
CA ALA A 133 9.04 -18.12 7.38
C ALA A 133 8.12 -16.91 7.14
N PHE A 134 7.00 -16.81 7.87
CA PHE A 134 6.11 -15.66 7.82
C PHE A 134 6.83 -14.38 8.26
N ILE A 135 7.49 -14.40 9.42
CA ILE A 135 8.21 -13.24 9.97
C ILE A 135 9.31 -12.80 9.00
N LEU A 136 10.07 -13.74 8.45
CA LEU A 136 11.12 -13.44 7.49
C LEU A 136 10.56 -12.79 6.21
N ALA A 137 9.48 -13.32 5.66
CA ALA A 137 8.84 -12.77 4.47
C ALA A 137 8.26 -11.36 4.73
N GLU A 138 7.65 -11.14 5.89
CA GLU A 138 7.09 -9.85 6.31
C GLU A 138 8.20 -8.80 6.49
N VAL A 139 9.28 -9.13 7.20
CA VAL A 139 10.43 -8.26 7.40
C VAL A 139 11.09 -7.92 6.06
N LEU A 140 11.25 -8.90 5.17
CA LEU A 140 11.81 -8.68 3.84
C LEU A 140 10.93 -7.72 3.03
N LEU A 141 9.61 -7.88 3.08
CA LEU A 141 8.67 -7.00 2.38
C LEU A 141 8.79 -5.57 2.88
N ALA A 142 8.76 -5.40 4.21
CA ALA A 142 8.92 -4.09 4.83
C ALA A 142 10.27 -3.45 4.47
N ALA A 143 11.38 -4.20 4.55
CA ALA A 143 12.70 -3.72 4.21
C ALA A 143 12.80 -3.26 2.76
N VAL A 144 12.26 -4.03 1.81
CA VAL A 144 12.27 -3.70 0.38
C VAL A 144 11.43 -2.44 0.11
N MET A 145 10.25 -2.32 0.73
CA MET A 145 9.41 -1.13 0.59
C MET A 145 10.09 0.12 1.16
N LEU A 146 10.71 0.03 2.33
CA LEU A 146 11.44 1.14 2.95
C LEU A 146 12.65 1.53 2.11
N LEU A 147 13.41 0.57 1.61
CA LEU A 147 14.55 0.82 0.74
C LEU A 147 14.12 1.50 -0.56
N HIS A 148 13.02 1.04 -1.16
CA HIS A 148 12.45 1.68 -2.33
C HIS A 148 12.05 3.15 -2.07
N MET A 149 11.40 3.42 -0.93
CA MET A 149 11.04 4.78 -0.54
C MET A 149 12.29 5.65 -0.29
N ALA A 150 13.30 5.11 0.38
CA ALA A 150 14.55 5.81 0.66
C ALA A 150 15.29 6.18 -0.62
N PHE A 151 15.43 5.23 -1.56
CA PHE A 151 16.03 5.50 -2.86
C PHE A 151 15.23 6.51 -3.66
N ARG A 152 13.89 6.40 -3.69
CA ARG A 152 13.04 7.39 -4.36
C ARG A 152 13.24 8.79 -3.79
N ALA A 153 13.30 8.92 -2.46
CA ALA A 153 13.50 10.21 -1.79
C ALA A 153 14.91 10.79 -2.03
N TYR A 154 15.93 9.93 -2.08
CA TYR A 154 17.30 10.32 -2.38
C TYR A 154 17.42 10.82 -3.82
N TYR A 155 16.98 10.03 -4.80
CA TYR A 155 17.09 10.40 -6.21
C TYR A 155 16.22 11.61 -6.57
N SER A 156 15.05 11.80 -5.93
CA SER A 156 14.23 13.00 -6.13
C SER A 156 14.86 14.31 -5.62
N ARG A 157 15.90 14.22 -4.77
CA ARG A 157 16.63 15.40 -4.29
C ARG A 157 17.88 15.69 -5.10
N VAL A 158 18.50 14.65 -5.65
CA VAL A 158 19.79 14.74 -6.32
C VAL A 158 19.64 15.00 -7.83
N MET A 159 18.55 14.53 -8.45
CA MET A 159 18.21 14.73 -9.86
C MET A 159 17.02 15.68 -10.02
#